data_AF-A0A7W7VAS7-F1
#
_entry.id   AF-A0A7W7VAS7-F1
#
_cell.length_a   1.000
_cell.length_b   1.000
_cell.length_c   1.000
_cell.angle_alpha   90.00
_cell.angle_beta   90.00
_cell.angle_gamma   90.00
#
_symmetry.space_group_name_H-M   'P 1'
#
loop_
_entity.id
_entity.type
_entity.pdbx_description
1 polymer ?
#
loop_
_entity_poly.entity_id
_entity_poly.type
_entity_poly.pdbx_seq_one_letter_code
_entity_poly.pdbx_strand_id
1 'polypeptide(L)' 'MAKELRISIDEETYEQLLRQAAHHHEDPDQYASRRLTADLAHTRFLEGAKTFAAEHGPAFAERFGTGPSSNAA' A
#
# COMPACT_ATOMS: atom_id res chain seq x y z
N MET A 1 -7.08 -24.35 -4.05
CA MET A 1 -6.05 -25.02 -3.21
C MET A 1 -5.33 -23.96 -2.40
N ALA A 2 -5.14 -24.17 -1.10
CA ALA A 2 -4.36 -23.26 -0.26
C ALA A 2 -2.87 -23.36 -0.64
N LYS A 3 -2.14 -22.24 -0.55
CA LYS A 3 -0.69 -22.17 -0.77
C LYS A 3 -0.04 -21.75 0.55
N GLU A 4 1.06 -22.41 0.93
CA GLU A 4 1.83 -22.08 2.13
C GLU A 4 3.05 -21.22 1.74
N LEU A 5 3.34 -20.19 2.54
CA LEU A 5 4.52 -19.35 2.42
C LEU A 5 5.26 -19.39 3.76
N ARG A 6 6.56 -19.67 3.76
CA ARG A 6 7.42 -19.60 4.95
C ARG A 6 8.31 -18.38 4.86
N ILE A 7 8.24 -17.53 5.87
CA ILE A 7 9.03 -16.30 5.97
C ILE A 7 9.90 -16.41 7.21
N SER A 8 11.21 -16.26 7.06
CA SER A 8 12.13 -16.09 8.19
C SER A 8 12.21 -14.61 8.54
N ILE A 9 11.93 -14.29 9.80
CA ILE A 9 12.07 -12.94 10.37
C ILE A 9 12.93 -13.03 11.64
N ASP A 10 13.52 -11.91 12.05
CA ASP A 10 14.21 -11.84 13.33
C ASP A 10 13.23 -11.92 14.53
N GLU A 11 13.78 -12.23 15.69
CA GLU A 11 13.02 -12.41 16.94
C GLU A 11 12.23 -11.15 17.31
N GLU A 12 12.82 -9.96 17.16
CA GLU A 12 12.16 -8.71 17.51
C GLU A 12 10.89 -8.50 16.67
N THR A 13 11.01 -8.72 15.35
CA THR A 13 9.88 -8.63 14.42
C THR A 13 8.82 -9.68 14.75
N TYR A 14 9.23 -10.89 15.11
CA TYR A 14 8.30 -11.95 15.52
C TYR A 14 7.54 -11.57 16.79
N GLU A 15 8.22 -11.09 17.83
CA GLU A 15 7.57 -10.62 19.05
C GLU A 15 6.62 -9.46 18.80
N GLN A 16 7.01 -8.50 17.97
CA GLN A 16 6.15 -7.37 17.60
C GLN A 16 4.88 -7.88 16.90
N LEU A 17 5.00 -8.85 15.99
CA LEU A 17 3.85 -9.47 15.33
C LEU A 17 2.91 -10.12 16.35
N LEU A 18 3.43 -10.88 17.31
CA LEU A 18 2.63 -11.49 18.38
C LEU A 18 1.91 -10.43 19.23
N ARG A 19 2.61 -9.35 19.61
CA ARG A 19 2.01 -8.24 20.38
C ARG A 19 0.87 -7.58 19.62
N GLN A 20 1.04 -7.35 18.32
CA GLN A 20 0.01 -6.73 17.48
C GLN A 20 -1.18 -7.67 17.25
N ALA A 21 -0.94 -8.95 16.97
CA ALA A 21 -2.01 -9.95 16.84
C ALA A 21 -2.85 -10.02 18.13
N ALA A 22 -2.19 -10.06 19.28
CA ALA A 22 -2.85 -10.03 20.58
C ALA A 22 -3.66 -8.74 20.80
N HIS A 23 -3.11 -7.57 20.43
CA HIS A 23 -3.82 -6.29 20.51
C HIS A 23 -5.10 -6.26 19.66
N HIS A 24 -5.06 -6.92 18.49
CA HIS A 24 -6.21 -7.04 17.59
C HIS A 24 -7.13 -8.24 17.92
N HIS A 25 -6.81 -9.02 18.95
CA HIS A 25 -7.52 -10.26 19.31
C HIS A 25 -7.59 -11.28 18.16
N GLU A 26 -6.52 -11.36 17.36
CA GLU A 26 -6.39 -12.25 16.21
C GLU A 26 -5.32 -13.32 16.47
N ASP A 27 -5.47 -14.48 15.83
CA ASP A 27 -4.40 -15.47 15.74
C ASP A 27 -3.20 -14.88 14.96
N PRO A 28 -1.94 -15.10 15.39
CA PRO A 28 -0.77 -14.53 14.73
C PRO A 28 -0.67 -14.83 13.23
N ASP A 29 -0.98 -16.05 12.80
CA ASP A 29 -0.89 -16.43 11.38
C ASP A 29 -1.99 -15.73 10.57
N GLN A 30 -3.19 -15.61 11.14
CA GLN A 30 -4.29 -14.86 10.52
C GLN A 30 -3.96 -13.37 10.42
N TYR A 31 -3.42 -12.78 11.49
CA TYR A 31 -3.00 -11.39 11.52
C TYR A 31 -1.91 -11.13 10.46
N ALA A 32 -0.89 -11.98 10.41
CA ALA A 32 0.19 -11.91 9.42
C ALA A 32 -0.36 -12.01 7.98
N SER A 33 -1.23 -12.99 7.72
CA SER A 33 -1.86 -13.21 6.42
C SER A 33 -2.69 -12.00 5.97
N ARG A 34 -3.48 -11.44 6.88
CA ARG A 34 -4.30 -10.24 6.64
C ARG A 34 -3.43 -9.03 6.33
N ARG A 35 -2.37 -8.81 7.10
CA ARG A 35 -1.42 -7.70 6.88
C ARG A 35 -0.70 -7.84 5.55
N LEU A 36 -0.18 -9.02 5.21
CA LEU A 36 0.46 -9.29 3.91
C LEU A 36 -0.49 -9.05 2.74
N THR A 37 -1.75 -9.49 2.87
CA THR A 37 -2.77 -9.28 1.83
C THR A 37 -3.11 -7.80 1.66
N ALA A 38 -3.27 -7.07 2.77
CA ALA A 38 -3.53 -5.64 2.74
C ALA A 38 -2.38 -4.86 2.09
N ASP A 39 -1.13 -5.22 2.38
CA ASP A 39 0.06 -4.58 1.81
C ASP A 39 0.17 -4.83 0.30
N LEU A 40 -0.12 -6.05 -0.15
CA LEU A 40 -0.16 -6.38 -1.57
C LEU A 40 -1.27 -5.61 -2.31
N ALA A 41 -2.45 -5.50 -1.71
CA ALA A 41 -3.55 -4.71 -2.27
C ALA A 41 -3.20 -3.22 -2.35
N HIS A 42 -2.59 -2.68 -1.29
CA HIS A 42 -2.13 -1.28 -1.24
C HIS A 42 -1.07 -0.99 -2.31
N THR A 43 -0.10 -1.88 -2.47
CA THR A 43 0.94 -1.76 -3.51
C THR A 43 0.33 -1.74 -4.90
N ARG A 44 -0.58 -2.67 -5.20
CA ARG A 44 -1.29 -2.72 -6.49
C ARG A 44 -2.13 -1.48 -6.74
N PHE A 45 -2.78 -0.96 -5.70
CA PHE A 45 -3.55 0.27 -5.80
C PHE A 45 -2.65 1.46 -6.16
N LEU A 46 -1.52 1.63 -5.48
CA LEU A 46 -0.59 2.72 -5.76
C LEU A 46 -0.01 2.64 -7.18
N GLU A 47 0.37 1.45 -7.64
CA GLU A 47 0.84 1.27 -9.02
C GLU A 47 -0.26 1.60 -10.04
N GLY A 48 -1.49 1.14 -9.82
CA GLY A 48 -2.63 1.50 -10.67
C GLY A 48 -2.92 3.00 -10.68
N ALA A 49 -2.87 3.65 -9.51
CA ALA A 49 -3.08 5.08 -9.37
C ALA A 49 -2.00 5.89 -10.09
N LYS A 50 -0.73 5.47 -10.04
CA LYS A 50 0.36 6.08 -10.80
C LYS A 50 0.11 5.99 -12.30
N THR A 51 -0.26 4.80 -12.80
CA THR A 51 -0.56 4.61 -14.22
C THR A 51 -1.74 5.49 -14.65
N PHE A 52 -2.83 5.48 -13.88
CA PHE A 52 -4.00 6.31 -14.15
C PHE A 52 -3.64 7.81 -14.18
N ALA A 53 -2.85 8.27 -13.21
CA ALA A 53 -2.39 9.66 -13.17
C ALA A 53 -1.46 10.00 -14.34
N ALA A 54 -0.60 9.07 -14.77
CA ALA A 54 0.25 9.29 -15.94
C ALA A 54 -0.56 9.37 -17.24
N GLU A 55 -1.60 8.55 -17.38
CA GLU A 55 -2.45 8.51 -18.58
C GLU A 55 -3.40 9.70 -18.67
N HIS A 56 -4.07 10.04 -17.58
CA HIS A 56 -5.14 11.05 -17.59
C HIS A 56 -4.74 12.39 -16.96
N GLY A 57 -3.69 12.40 -16.14
CA GLY A 57 -3.19 13.60 -15.47
C GLY A 57 -2.84 14.73 -16.43
N PRO A 58 -2.16 14.49 -17.57
CA PRO A 58 -1.85 15.55 -18.54
C PRO A 58 -3.11 16.23 -19.09
N ALA A 59 -4.10 15.46 -19.53
CA ALA A 59 -5.36 16.01 -20.08
C ALA A 59 -6.19 16.73 -18.99
N PHE A 60 -6.20 16.20 -17.77
CA PHE A 60 -6.82 16.88 -16.63
C PHE A 60 -6.11 18.21 -16.31
N ALA A 61 -4.78 18.22 -16.28
CA ALA A 61 -3.97 19.42 -16.02
C ALA A 61 -4.11 20.46 -17.15
N GLU A 62 -4.23 20.04 -18.40
CA GLU A 62 -4.51 20.95 -19.52
C GLU A 62 -5.89 21.63 -19.37
N ARG A 63 -6.90 20.87 -18.92
CA ARG A 63 -8.28 21.35 -18.81
C ARG A 63 -8.55 22.17 -17.55
N PHE A 64 -7.92 21.82 -16.44
CA PHE A 64 -8.24 22.35 -15.10
C PHE A 64 -7.02 22.88 -14.34
N GLY A 65 -5.81 22.61 -14.82
CA GLY A 65 -4.61 23.19 -14.22
C GLY A 65 -4.61 24.69 -14.42
N THR A 66 -4.29 25.44 -13.38
CA THR A 66 -3.83 26.81 -13.55
C THR A 66 -2.54 26.70 -14.36
N GLY A 67 -2.54 27.12 -15.62
CA GLY A 67 -1.35 27.14 -16.47
C GLY A 67 -0.16 27.84 -15.79
N PRO A 68 1.04 27.86 -16.40
CA PRO A 68 2.18 28.56 -15.82
C PRO A 68 1.71 29.95 -15.39
N SER A 69 1.83 30.21 -14.10
CA SER A 69 1.43 31.47 -13.48
C SER A 69 2.07 32.60 -14.26
N SER A 70 1.28 33.21 -15.13
CA SER A 70 1.58 34.51 -15.71
C SER A 70 1.53 35.49 -14.54
N ASN A 71 2.67 35.67 -13.91
CA ASN A 71 3.00 36.91 -13.23
C ASN A 71 4.40 37.29 -13.68
N ALA A 72 4.38 38.10 -14.74
CA ALA A 72 5.41 39.08 -14.98
C ALA A 72 5.47 40.03 -13.77
N ALA A 73 6.65 40.14 -13.17
CA ALA A 73 7.20 41.35 -12.55
C ALA A 73 8.71 41.14 -12.38
#